data_AF-A0A1W9HJZ3-F1
#
_entry.id   AF-A0A1W9HJZ3-F1
#
_cell.length_a   1.000
_cell.length_b   1.000
_cell.length_c   1.000
_cell.angle_alpha   90.00
_cell.angle_beta   90.00
_cell.angle_gamma   90.00
#
_symmetry.space_group_name_H-M   'P 1'
#
loop_
_entity.id
_entity.type
_entity.pdbx_description
1 polymer ?
#
loop_
_entity_poly.entity_id
_entity_poly.type
_entity_poly.pdbx_seq_one_letter_code
_entity_poly.pdbx_strand_id
1 'polypeptide(L)'
;MARFISNVQDKLTESSKGLALFLFKLFSGLIIGLTMALAAQEIFGFSNLVFFFVIVCMTGIFLRIANKWNLLIMVLFDLFAVVAALLLKMYVVMAP
;
A
#
# COMPACT_ATOMS: atom_id res chain seq x y z
N MET A 1 39.99 13.31 -5.13
CA MET A 1 39.10 12.83 -4.05
C MET A 1 37.72 13.51 -4.02
N ALA A 2 37.60 14.82 -4.26
CA ALA A 2 36.32 15.54 -4.21
C ALA A 2 35.20 14.96 -5.12
N ARG A 3 35.52 14.47 -6.33
CA ARG A 3 34.54 13.84 -7.24
C ARG A 3 33.99 12.49 -6.76
N PHE A 4 34.74 11.75 -5.94
CA PHE A 4 34.25 10.50 -5.35
C PHE A 4 33.30 10.77 -4.19
N ILE A 5 33.58 11.82 -3.40
CA ILE A 5 32.72 12.25 -2.30
C ILE A 5 31.38 12.80 -2.82
N SER A 6 31.39 13.59 -3.91
CA SER A 6 30.16 14.09 -4.53
C SER A 6 29.31 12.95 -5.10
N ASN A 7 29.91 12.01 -5.82
CA ASN A 7 29.19 10.86 -6.39
C ASN A 7 28.59 9.92 -5.33
N VAL A 8 29.22 9.81 -4.16
CA VAL A 8 28.69 9.05 -3.02
C VAL A 8 27.54 9.81 -2.36
N GLN A 9 27.64 11.14 -2.21
CA GLN A 9 26.59 11.97 -1.63
C GLN A 9 25.33 12.00 -2.51
N ASP A 10 25.49 12.07 -3.83
CA ASP A 10 24.38 12.01 -4.78
C ASP A 10 23.67 10.65 -4.73
N LYS A 11 24.43 9.54 -4.73
CA LYS A 11 23.86 8.19 -4.61
C LYS A 11 23.17 7.93 -3.27
N LEU A 12 23.70 8.44 -2.16
CA LEU A 12 23.07 8.32 -0.84
C LEU A 12 21.76 9.11 -0.77
N THR A 13 21.72 10.29 -1.38
CA THR A 13 20.51 11.12 -1.44
C THR A 13 19.43 10.47 -2.31
N GLU A 14 19.82 9.87 -3.44
CA GLU A 14 18.91 9.18 -4.35
C GLU A 14 18.36 7.88 -3.72
N SER A 15 19.23 7.11 -3.04
CA SER A 15 18.84 5.89 -2.32
C SER A 15 17.90 6.19 -1.14
N SER A 16 18.13 7.28 -0.41
CA SER A 16 17.24 7.72 0.68
C SER A 16 15.86 8.11 0.18
N LYS A 17 15.76 8.80 -0.96
CA LYS A 17 14.48 9.12 -1.60
C LYS A 17 13.75 7.86 -2.05
N GLY A 18 14.46 6.88 -2.62
CA GLY A 18 13.88 5.58 -3.02
C GLY A 18 13.34 4.77 -1.85
N LEU A 19 14.08 4.72 -0.74
CA LEU A 19 13.67 4.04 0.51
C LEU A 19 12.43 4.67 1.13
N ALA A 20 12.38 6.00 1.22
CA ALA A 20 11.21 6.72 1.73
C ALA A 20 9.96 6.45 0.89
N LEU A 21 10.10 6.47 -0.45
CA LEU A 21 9.01 6.16 -1.38
C LEU A 21 8.56 4.69 -1.26
N PHE A 22 9.48 3.76 -1.06
CA PHE A 22 9.18 2.34 -0.83
C PHE A 22 8.43 2.12 0.48
N LEU A 23 8.87 2.73 1.58
CA LEU A 23 8.18 2.68 2.87
C LEU A 23 6.75 3.25 2.75
N PHE A 24 6.58 4.37 2.05
CA PHE A 24 5.26 4.95 1.79
C PHE A 24 4.37 3.98 1.02
N LYS A 25 4.92 3.29 0.01
CA LYS A 25 4.22 2.25 -0.78
C LYS A 25 3.80 1.07 0.06
N LEU A 26 4.67 0.65 0.97
CA LEU A 26 4.39 -0.45 1.87
C LEU A 26 3.26 -0.09 2.84
N PHE A 27 3.30 1.10 3.45
CA PHE A 27 2.24 1.54 4.38
C PHE A 27 0.88 1.71 3.70
N SER A 28 0.81 2.39 2.56
CA SER A 28 -0.45 2.55 1.80
C SER A 28 -1.00 1.18 1.37
N GLY A 29 -0.15 0.29 0.86
CA GLY A 29 -0.56 -1.07 0.49
C GLY A 29 -1.09 -1.89 1.66
N LEU A 30 -0.48 -1.75 2.83
CA LEU A 30 -0.89 -2.46 4.04
C LEU A 30 -2.26 -1.98 4.52
N ILE A 31 -2.50 -0.65 4.54
CA ILE A 31 -3.80 -0.08 4.93
C ILE A 31 -4.91 -0.57 4.00
N ILE A 32 -4.65 -0.59 2.69
CA ILE A 32 -5.62 -1.03 1.68
C ILE A 32 -5.84 -2.54 1.75
N GLY A 33 -4.77 -3.31 1.89
CA GLY A 33 -4.82 -4.76 2.07
C GLY A 33 -5.60 -5.15 3.32
N LEU A 34 -5.39 -4.44 4.44
CA LEU A 34 -6.13 -4.63 5.69
C LEU A 34 -7.62 -4.32 5.51
N THR A 35 -7.94 -3.22 4.82
CA THR A 35 -9.33 -2.82 4.56
C THR A 35 -10.06 -3.84 3.69
N MET A 36 -9.43 -4.30 2.60
CA MET A 36 -9.97 -5.36 1.73
C MET A 36 -10.11 -6.68 2.48
N ALA A 37 -9.15 -7.03 3.35
CA ALA A 37 -9.22 -8.26 4.12
C ALA A 37 -10.34 -8.24 5.16
N LEU A 38 -10.56 -7.10 5.85
CA LEU A 38 -11.66 -6.92 6.80
C LEU A 38 -13.01 -7.02 6.09
N ALA A 39 -13.15 -6.37 4.94
CA ALA A 39 -14.31 -6.49 4.07
C ALA A 39 -14.59 -7.95 3.67
N ALA A 40 -13.56 -8.67 3.22
CA ALA A 40 -13.69 -10.07 2.82
C ALA A 40 -14.01 -10.99 4.02
N GLN A 41 -13.45 -10.71 5.20
CA GLN A 41 -13.74 -11.47 6.41
C GLN A 41 -15.20 -11.29 6.82
N GLU A 42 -15.75 -10.08 6.73
CA GLU A 42 -17.15 -9.81 7.07
C GLU A 42 -18.12 -10.49 6.10
N ILE A 43 -17.82 -10.48 4.80
CA ILE A 43 -18.70 -11.05 3.76
C ILE A 43 -18.77 -12.58 3.83
N PHE A 44 -17.66 -13.23 4.14
CA PHE A 44 -17.55 -14.69 4.00
C PHE A 44 -17.29 -15.44 5.32
N GLY A 45 -17.01 -14.74 6.42
CA GLY A 45 -16.84 -15.35 7.75
C GLY A 45 -15.62 -16.25 7.89
N PHE A 46 -14.52 -15.97 7.18
CA PHE A 46 -13.33 -16.85 7.19
C PHE A 46 -12.51 -16.77 8.50
N SER A 47 -11.75 -17.83 8.78
CA SER A 47 -10.86 -17.91 9.95
C SER A 47 -9.63 -16.99 9.85
N ASN A 48 -9.05 -16.61 10.99
CA ASN A 48 -7.94 -15.65 11.10
C ASN A 48 -6.71 -15.99 10.23
N LEU A 49 -6.45 -17.26 9.95
CA LEU A 49 -5.35 -17.69 9.07
C LEU A 49 -5.54 -17.22 7.62
N VAL A 50 -6.77 -17.30 7.11
CA VAL A 50 -7.12 -16.84 5.76
C VAL A 50 -7.06 -15.32 5.69
N PHE A 51 -7.46 -14.63 6.76
CA PHE A 51 -7.36 -13.18 6.87
C PHE A 51 -5.93 -12.66 6.69
N PHE A 52 -4.96 -13.22 7.45
CA PHE A 52 -3.56 -12.85 7.29
C PHE A 52 -3.02 -13.14 5.88
N PHE A 53 -3.42 -14.28 5.30
CA PHE A 53 -3.04 -14.62 3.93
C PHE A 53 -3.54 -13.60 2.92
N VAL A 54 -4.81 -13.18 3.02
CA VAL A 54 -5.42 -12.17 2.14
C VAL A 54 -4.73 -10.81 2.28
N ILE A 55 -4.39 -10.40 3.51
CA ILE A 55 -3.64 -9.15 3.74
C ILE A 55 -2.29 -9.19 3.04
N VAL A 56 -1.51 -10.26 3.26
CA VAL A 56 -0.16 -10.39 2.69
C VAL A 56 -0.23 -10.48 1.16
N CYS A 57 -1.19 -11.23 0.62
CA CYS A 57 -1.42 -11.31 -0.83
C CYS A 57 -1.78 -9.94 -1.42
N MET A 58 -2.76 -9.23 -0.85
CA MET A 58 -3.17 -7.92 -1.36
C MET A 58 -2.06 -6.88 -1.25
N THR A 59 -1.35 -6.85 -0.10
CA THR A 59 -0.21 -5.96 0.11
C THR A 59 0.92 -6.26 -0.88
N GLY A 60 1.21 -7.55 -1.13
CA GLY A 60 2.23 -7.98 -2.08
C GLY A 60 1.87 -7.65 -3.55
N ILE A 61 0.62 -7.87 -3.95
CA ILE A 61 0.10 -7.48 -5.27
C ILE A 61 0.22 -5.96 -5.45
N PHE A 62 -0.18 -5.20 -4.43
CA PHE A 62 -0.09 -3.76 -4.45
C PHE A 62 1.36 -3.27 -4.59
N LEU A 63 2.29 -3.81 -3.79
CA LEU A 63 3.72 -3.48 -3.89
C LEU A 63 4.30 -3.78 -5.28
N ARG A 64 3.89 -4.89 -5.90
CA ARG A 64 4.34 -5.25 -7.26
C ARG A 64 3.85 -4.26 -8.32
N ILE A 65 2.60 -3.83 -8.21
CA ILE A 65 1.99 -2.86 -9.14
C ILE A 65 2.57 -1.45 -8.91
N ALA A 66 2.65 -1.03 -7.64
CA ALA A 66 3.12 0.28 -7.22
C ALA A 66 4.62 0.51 -7.50
N ASN A 67 5.41 -0.53 -7.76
CA ASN A 67 6.85 -0.38 -7.99
C ASN A 67 7.16 0.54 -9.20
N LYS A 68 6.31 0.53 -10.25
CA LYS A 68 6.46 1.40 -11.43
C LYS A 68 5.77 2.76 -11.31
N TRP A 69 5.08 3.03 -10.20
CA TRP A 69 4.22 4.20 -10.07
C TRP A 69 4.99 5.42 -9.58
N ASN A 70 4.66 6.57 -10.18
CA ASN A 70 5.14 7.88 -9.78
C ASN A 70 4.34 8.38 -8.56
N LEU A 71 4.92 9.29 -7.74
CA LEU A 71 4.30 9.79 -6.49
C LEU A 71 2.86 10.30 -6.71
N LEU A 72 2.62 10.97 -7.84
CA LEU A 72 1.32 11.56 -8.17
C LEU A 72 0.23 10.49 -8.40
N ILE A 73 0.58 9.41 -9.13
CA ILE A 73 -0.32 8.27 -9.38
C ILE A 73 -0.65 7.56 -8.06
N MET A 74 0.35 7.49 -7.17
CA MET A 74 0.19 6.86 -5.87
C MET A 74 -0.78 7.62 -4.97
N VAL A 75 -0.67 8.95 -4.91
CA VAL A 75 -1.61 9.80 -4.15
C VAL A 75 -3.03 9.71 -4.72
N LEU A 76 -3.19 9.72 -6.04
CA LEU A 76 -4.50 9.55 -6.69
C LEU A 76 -5.13 8.18 -6.36
N PHE A 77 -4.32 7.12 -6.36
CA PHE A 77 -4.80 5.80 -6.00
C PHE A 77 -5.19 5.72 -4.53
N ASP A 78 -4.39 6.27 -3.61
CA ASP A 78 -4.70 6.28 -2.18
C ASP A 78 -6.02 7.00 -1.93
N LEU A 79 -6.26 8.12 -2.63
CA LEU A 79 -7.53 8.85 -2.59
C LEU A 79 -8.70 7.98 -3.10
N PHE A 80 -8.51 7.27 -4.22
CA PHE A 80 -9.53 6.36 -4.76
C PHE A 80 -9.80 5.17 -3.84
N ALA A 81 -8.76 4.62 -3.21
CA ALA A 81 -8.85 3.51 -2.27
C ALA A 81 -9.57 3.92 -0.98
N VAL A 82 -9.33 5.14 -0.47
CA VAL A 82 -10.08 5.68 0.67
C VAL A 82 -11.56 5.86 0.32
N VAL A 83 -11.88 6.38 -0.87
CA VAL A 83 -13.28 6.48 -1.32
C VAL A 83 -13.93 5.09 -1.44
N ALA A 84 -13.23 4.13 -2.03
CA ALA A 84 -13.70 2.75 -2.15
C ALA A 84 -13.92 2.11 -0.76
N ALA A 85 -13.01 2.33 0.19
CA ALA A 85 -13.11 1.87 1.56
C ALA A 85 -14.34 2.45 2.28
N LEU A 86 -14.60 3.76 2.10
CA LEU A 86 -15.78 4.42 2.66
C LEU A 86 -17.08 3.89 2.07
N LEU A 87 -17.11 3.66 0.76
CA LEU A 87 -18.27 3.03 0.09
C LEU A 87 -18.50 1.62 0.61
N LEU A 88 -17.44 0.84 0.78
CA LEU A 88 -17.51 -0.53 1.26
C LEU A 88 -17.97 -0.57 2.73
N LYS A 89 -17.45 0.33 3.58
CA LYS A 89 -17.95 0.53 4.96
C LYS A 89 -19.44 0.84 4.95
N MET A 90 -19.92 1.71 4.06
CA MET A 90 -21.34 2.06 3.99
C MET A 90 -22.19 0.85 3.60
N TYR A 91 -21.73 0.04 2.65
CA TYR A 91 -22.38 -1.20 2.23
C TYR A 91 -22.45 -2.23 3.36
N VAL A 92 -21.36 -2.40 4.11
CA VAL A 92 -21.29 -3.31 5.26
C VAL A 92 -22.23 -2.85 6.37
N VAL A 93 -22.29 -1.54 6.66
CA VAL A 93 -23.17 -1.00 7.72
C VAL A 93 -24.65 -1.01 7.33
N MET A 94 -24.98 -0.96 6.04
CA MET A 94 -26.36 -1.06 5.54
C MET A 94 -26.85 -2.50 5.34
N ALA A 95 -26.00 -3.52 5.49
CA ALA A 95 -26.41 -4.91 5.48
C ALA A 95 -26.77 -5.33 6.93
N PRO A 96 -28.06 -5.37 7.32
CA PRO A 96 -28.49 -6.04 8.54
C PRO A 96 -28.34 -7.56 8.45
#